data_AF-A0AAV0NNG8-F1
#
_entry.id   AF-A0AAV0NNG8-F1
#
_cell.length_a   1.000
_cell.length_b   1.000
_cell.length_c   1.000
_cell.angle_alpha   90.00
_cell.angle_beta   90.00
_cell.angle_gamma   90.00
#
_symmetry.space_group_name_H-M   'P 1'
#
loop_
_entity.id
_entity.type
_entity.pdbx_description
1 polymer ?
#
loop_
_entity_poly.entity_id
_entity_poly.type
_entity_poly.pdbx_seq_one_letter_code
_entity_poly.pdbx_strand_id
1 'polypeptide(L)'
;MAKFRLDQIKKTGKEPDPIETFKKFHVKKGNGEFTTPKAQTIHAELKNKEAEKLSQGEEVNQFAIYGEVVGKQPRKRVLGMGYGVTGVDVFGPSSGQGCSKRCEEDRRQEKVKNDEMIRMLKEELVQVKNGIPQIVEDTLKRLGVNLAESSMAGDKEVNDEDEDEDGDEEVNDEDADGFDHENSSP
;
A
#
# COMPACT_ATOMS: atom_id res chain seq x y z
N MET A 1 21.87 -0.56 9.12
CA MET A 1 20.84 -1.60 9.32
C MET A 1 20.79 -2.65 8.21
N ALA A 2 20.68 -2.29 6.93
CA ALA A 2 20.47 -3.25 5.84
C ALA A 2 21.48 -4.42 5.81
N LYS A 3 22.79 -4.13 5.96
CA LYS A 3 23.83 -5.17 6.03
C LYS A 3 23.60 -6.17 7.18
N PHE A 4 23.23 -5.69 8.36
CA PHE A 4 22.94 -6.55 9.51
C PHE A 4 21.73 -7.45 9.27
N ARG A 5 20.66 -6.92 8.67
CA ARG A 5 19.46 -7.73 8.35
C ARG A 5 19.80 -8.84 7.35
N LEU A 6 20.50 -8.49 6.27
CA LEU A 6 20.98 -9.47 5.28
C LEU A 6 21.86 -10.54 5.91
N ASP A 7 22.78 -10.16 6.79
CA ASP A 7 23.64 -11.11 7.49
C ASP A 7 22.85 -12.03 8.44
N GLN A 8 21.79 -11.53 9.09
CA GLN A 8 20.92 -12.34 9.94
C GLN A 8 20.06 -13.32 9.14
N ILE A 9 19.47 -12.87 8.03
CA ILE A 9 18.70 -13.74 7.13
C ILE A 9 19.58 -14.86 6.59
N LYS A 10 20.83 -14.56 6.19
CA LYS A 10 21.77 -15.60 5.73
C LYS A 10 22.13 -16.62 6.80
N LYS A 11 22.17 -16.21 8.08
CA LYS A 11 22.57 -17.08 9.20
C LYS A 11 21.43 -17.90 9.77
N THR A 12 20.25 -17.29 9.91
CA THR A 12 19.10 -17.85 10.63
C THR A 12 17.94 -18.22 9.71
N GLY A 13 17.99 -17.80 8.44
CA GLY A 13 16.89 -17.93 7.48
C GLY A 13 15.73 -16.96 7.73
N LYS A 14 15.79 -16.12 8.78
CA LYS A 14 14.69 -15.24 9.21
C LYS A 14 15.15 -13.78 9.27
N GLU A 15 14.22 -12.88 8.97
CA GLU A 15 14.47 -11.45 9.18
C GLU A 15 14.49 -11.17 10.70
N PRO A 16 15.48 -10.44 11.22
CA PRO A 16 15.52 -10.10 12.63
C PRO A 16 14.41 -9.12 12.98
N ASP A 17 13.85 -9.29 14.17
CA ASP A 17 12.75 -8.44 14.60
C ASP A 17 13.17 -6.96 14.76
N PRO A 18 12.23 -6.00 14.62
CA PRO A 18 12.52 -4.58 14.78
C PRO A 18 13.09 -4.25 16.16
N ILE A 19 12.57 -4.88 17.22
CA ILE A 19 12.99 -4.65 18.61
C ILE A 19 14.41 -5.19 18.83
N GLU A 20 14.71 -6.38 18.31
CA GLU A 20 16.07 -6.95 18.35
C GLU A 20 17.06 -6.11 17.57
N THR A 21 16.65 -5.66 16.39
CA THR A 21 17.44 -4.75 15.55
C THR A 21 17.73 -3.46 16.31
N PHE A 22 16.73 -2.86 16.96
CA PHE A 22 16.91 -1.67 17.79
C PHE A 22 17.93 -1.89 18.89
N LYS A 23 17.80 -2.97 19.66
CA LYS A 23 18.74 -3.34 20.73
C LYS A 23 20.16 -3.49 20.19
N LYS A 24 20.34 -4.13 19.03
CA LYS A 24 21.66 -4.34 18.43
C LYS A 24 22.41 -3.05 18.12
N PHE A 25 21.70 -2.01 17.69
CA PHE A 25 22.29 -0.72 17.29
C PHE A 25 22.38 0.29 18.44
N HIS A 26 21.65 0.08 19.54
CA HIS A 26 21.62 0.99 20.69
C HIS A 26 22.28 0.43 21.95
N VAL A 27 22.91 -0.74 21.88
CA VAL A 27 23.68 -1.32 22.99
C VAL A 27 25.17 -1.19 22.72
N LYS A 28 25.93 -0.76 23.74
CA LYS A 28 27.39 -0.69 23.73
C LYS A 28 27.99 -2.09 23.58
N LYS A 29 29.02 -2.19 22.74
CA LYS A 29 29.75 -3.44 22.53
C LYS A 29 30.57 -3.76 23.78
N GLY A 30 30.24 -4.86 24.47
CA GLY A 30 31.05 -5.42 25.56
C GLY A 30 30.33 -5.49 26.91
N ASN A 31 29.49 -4.51 27.25
CA ASN A 31 28.80 -4.49 28.55
C ASN A 31 27.28 -4.70 28.47
N GLY A 32 26.69 -4.66 27.28
CA GLY A 32 25.25 -4.88 27.12
C GLY A 32 24.37 -3.69 27.53
N GLU A 33 24.97 -2.57 27.94
CA GLU A 33 24.25 -1.36 28.33
C GLU A 33 23.82 -0.53 27.12
N PHE A 34 22.72 0.21 27.25
CA PHE A 34 22.29 1.13 26.22
C PHE A 34 23.28 2.29 26.05
N THR A 35 23.46 2.73 24.80
CA THR A 35 24.34 3.83 24.44
C THR A 35 23.83 5.17 24.96
N THR A 36 22.51 5.30 25.10
CA THR A 36 21.85 6.53 25.56
C THR A 36 20.71 6.20 26.53
N PRO A 37 20.42 7.09 27.50
CA PRO A 37 19.26 6.93 28.41
C PRO A 37 17.95 6.83 27.64
N LYS A 38 17.79 7.66 26.58
CA LYS A 38 16.60 7.63 25.71
C LYS A 38 16.37 6.26 25.08
N ALA A 39 17.42 5.59 24.61
CA ALA A 39 17.28 4.25 24.04
C ALA A 39 16.89 3.20 25.08
N GLN A 40 17.35 3.35 26.32
CA GLN A 40 16.93 2.50 27.44
C GLN A 40 15.44 2.67 27.74
N THR A 41 14.95 3.92 27.80
CA THR A 41 13.53 4.22 27.99
C THR A 41 12.67 3.62 26.88
N ILE A 42 13.03 3.85 25.61
CA ILE A 42 12.32 3.29 24.45
C ILE A 42 12.27 1.76 24.52
N HIS A 43 13.39 1.11 24.86
CA HIS A 43 13.41 -0.35 24.96
C HIS A 43 12.54 -0.86 26.12
N ALA A 44 12.47 -0.14 27.24
CA ALA A 44 11.58 -0.48 28.34
C ALA A 44 10.10 -0.33 27.93
N GLU A 45 9.73 0.74 27.23
CA GLU A 45 8.38 0.94 26.69
C GLU A 45 7.98 -0.16 25.70
N LEU A 46 8.89 -0.56 24.80
CA LEU A 46 8.67 -1.69 23.88
C LEU A 46 8.37 -2.98 24.64
N LYS A 47 9.11 -3.27 25.72
CA LYS A 47 8.91 -4.46 26.54
C LYS A 47 7.61 -4.41 27.34
N ASN A 48 7.25 -3.25 27.85
CA ASN A 48 5.98 -3.06 28.56
C ASN A 48 4.79 -3.30 27.62
N LYS A 49 4.80 -2.71 26.42
CA LYS A 49 3.75 -2.95 25.43
C LYS A 49 3.65 -4.41 24.97
N GLU A 50 4.79 -5.07 24.78
CA GLU A 50 4.82 -6.50 24.47
C GLU A 50 4.14 -7.32 25.58
N ALA A 51 4.44 -7.01 26.85
CA ALA A 51 3.82 -7.67 28.00
C ALA A 51 2.32 -7.35 28.14
N GLU A 52 1.90 -6.10 27.87
CA GLU A 52 0.50 -5.69 27.87
C GLU A 52 -0.30 -6.47 26.83
N LYS A 53 0.20 -6.57 25.59
CA LYS A 53 -0.44 -7.31 24.50
C LYS A 53 -0.54 -8.81 24.81
N LEU A 54 0.53 -9.39 25.36
CA LEU A 54 0.51 -10.78 25.84
C LEU A 54 -0.53 -10.98 26.95
N SER A 55 -0.65 -10.04 27.90
CA SER A 55 -1.60 -10.12 29.00
C SER A 55 -3.06 -10.01 28.54
N GLN A 56 -3.31 -9.32 27.44
CA GLN A 56 -4.62 -9.19 26.79
C GLN A 56 -4.97 -10.41 25.93
N GLY A 57 -4.05 -11.37 25.76
CA GLY A 57 -4.21 -12.52 24.88
C GLY A 57 -4.17 -12.18 23.40
N GLU A 58 -3.65 -11.00 23.04
CA GLU A 58 -3.52 -10.55 21.65
C GLU A 58 -2.28 -11.16 20.99
N GLU A 59 -2.34 -11.35 19.66
CA GLU A 59 -1.18 -11.74 18.88
C GLU A 59 -0.13 -10.62 18.88
N VAL A 60 1.10 -10.95 19.31
CA VAL A 60 2.18 -9.97 19.42
C VAL A 60 2.78 -9.68 18.05
N ASN A 61 2.40 -8.55 17.47
CA ASN A 61 3.06 -8.02 16.28
C ASN A 61 4.16 -7.03 16.67
N GLN A 62 5.41 -7.48 16.64
CA GLN A 62 6.57 -6.66 17.01
C GLN A 62 6.76 -5.42 16.11
N PHE A 63 6.35 -5.46 14.84
CA PHE A 63 6.41 -4.29 13.95
C PHE A 63 5.39 -3.22 14.34
N ALA A 64 4.18 -3.64 14.71
CA ALA A 64 3.14 -2.73 15.20
C ALA A 64 3.60 -2.05 16.50
N ILE A 65 4.05 -2.84 17.48
CA ILE A 65 4.57 -2.32 18.77
C ILE A 65 5.72 -1.34 18.53
N TYR A 66 6.68 -1.72 17.67
CA TYR A 66 7.80 -0.84 17.35
C TYR A 66 7.35 0.49 16.73
N GLY A 67 6.40 0.44 15.79
CA GLY A 67 5.84 1.63 15.16
C GLY A 67 5.05 2.52 16.11
N GLU A 68 4.39 1.96 17.11
CA GLU A 68 3.67 2.72 18.13
C GLU A 68 4.58 3.43 19.13
N VAL A 69 5.69 2.79 19.54
CA VAL A 69 6.61 3.38 20.53
C VAL A 69 7.62 4.32 19.86
N VAL A 70 8.23 3.89 18.77
CA VAL A 70 9.30 4.66 18.09
C VAL A 70 8.72 5.65 17.07
N GLY A 71 7.44 5.51 16.74
CA GLY A 71 6.76 6.29 15.71
C GLY A 71 6.97 5.70 14.31
N LYS A 72 5.94 5.85 13.47
CA LYS A 72 6.04 5.47 12.06
C LYS A 72 7.07 6.33 11.34
N GLN A 73 7.89 5.69 10.51
CA GLN A 73 8.79 6.41 9.61
C GLN A 73 7.95 7.22 8.61
N PRO A 74 8.24 8.52 8.41
CA PRO A 74 7.54 9.29 7.41
C PRO A 74 7.85 8.75 6.00
N ARG A 75 6.80 8.56 5.20
CA ARG A 75 6.86 7.96 3.85
C ARG A 75 7.68 8.75 2.82
N LYS A 76 8.07 9.99 3.15
CA LYS A 76 8.82 10.91 2.27
C LYS A 76 10.06 11.48 2.94
N ARG A 77 10.71 10.69 3.80
CA ARG A 77 11.93 11.13 4.49
C ARG A 77 13.07 11.42 3.51
N VAL A 78 13.73 12.56 3.68
CA VAL A 78 14.95 12.88 2.93
C VAL A 78 16.11 12.08 3.51
N LEU A 79 16.80 11.31 2.67
CA LEU A 79 17.97 10.54 3.10
C LEU A 79 19.09 11.50 3.54
N GLY A 80 19.73 11.20 4.67
CA GLY A 80 20.85 11.97 5.20
C GLY A 80 20.48 13.13 6.14
N MET A 81 19.22 13.56 6.17
CA MET A 81 18.77 14.70 7.00
C MET A 81 18.28 14.32 8.41
N GLY A 82 18.46 13.07 8.82
CA GLY A 82 18.03 12.58 10.14
C GLY A 82 16.62 11.99 10.15
N TYR A 83 16.20 11.49 11.31
CA TYR A 83 14.91 10.83 11.49
C TYR A 83 13.78 11.86 11.51
N GLY A 84 12.69 11.61 10.77
CA GLY A 84 11.52 12.48 10.79
C GLY A 84 11.50 13.57 9.72
N VAL A 85 12.65 13.96 9.18
CA VAL A 85 12.73 15.08 8.22
C VAL A 85 12.22 14.67 6.83
N THR A 86 11.10 15.23 6.43
CA THR A 86 10.44 14.98 5.15
C THR A 86 10.90 15.95 4.07
N GLY A 87 10.63 15.62 2.80
CA GLY A 87 10.87 16.53 1.70
C GLY A 87 10.14 17.87 1.86
N VAL A 88 9.00 17.89 2.56
CA VAL A 88 8.26 19.12 2.84
C VAL A 88 9.01 20.03 3.81
N ASP A 89 9.66 19.45 4.82
CA ASP A 89 10.42 20.21 5.81
C ASP A 89 11.69 20.85 5.22
N VAL A 90 12.23 20.25 4.15
CA VAL A 90 13.48 20.69 3.51
C VAL A 90 13.23 21.55 2.28
N PHE A 91 12.29 21.13 1.43
CA PHE A 91 12.05 21.73 0.12
C PHE A 91 10.71 22.49 0.05
N GLY A 92 9.96 22.54 1.16
CA GLY A 92 8.61 23.10 1.18
C GLY A 92 7.57 22.15 0.58
N PRO A 93 6.27 22.50 0.65
CA PRO A 93 5.23 21.76 -0.04
C PRO A 93 5.60 21.71 -1.53
N SER A 94 5.71 20.50 -2.07
CA SER A 94 5.97 20.31 -3.49
C SER A 94 4.81 20.94 -4.26
N SER A 95 5.03 22.10 -4.88
CA SER A 95 4.18 22.52 -5.99
C SER A 95 4.22 21.37 -7.01
N GLY A 96 3.09 20.83 -7.43
CA GLY A 96 3.00 19.67 -8.32
C GLY A 96 3.74 19.80 -9.67
N GLN A 97 4.39 20.94 -9.93
CA GLN A 97 5.30 21.18 -11.03
C GLN A 97 6.67 20.53 -10.78
N GLY A 98 6.74 19.21 -10.88
CA GLY A 98 7.96 18.51 -10.45
C GLY A 98 8.29 17.22 -11.17
N CYS A 99 7.78 16.96 -12.37
CA CYS A 99 8.42 15.99 -13.25
C CYS A 99 8.89 16.68 -14.51
N SER A 100 10.14 16.44 -14.89
CA SER A 100 10.66 16.92 -16.16
C SER A 100 9.72 16.52 -17.30
N LYS A 101 9.62 17.34 -18.36
CA LYS A 101 8.79 17.03 -19.56
C LYS A 101 8.96 15.58 -20.03
N ARG A 102 10.16 15.02 -19.89
CA ARG A 102 10.47 13.63 -20.21
C ARG A 102 9.75 12.60 -19.35
N CYS A 103 9.60 12.83 -18.04
CA CYS A 103 8.76 11.97 -17.21
C CYS A 103 7.31 11.95 -17.66
N GLU A 104 6.80 13.13 -18.07
CA GLU A 104 5.40 13.27 -18.45
C GLU A 104 5.13 12.54 -19.75
N GLU A 105 6.08 12.63 -20.68
CA GLU A 105 6.07 11.89 -21.93
C GLU A 105 6.21 10.38 -21.72
N ASP A 106 7.15 9.93 -20.88
CA ASP A 106 7.31 8.51 -20.55
C ASP A 106 6.02 7.94 -19.93
N ARG A 107 5.44 8.65 -18.97
CA ARG A 107 4.15 8.30 -18.34
C ARG A 107 2.99 8.30 -19.34
N ARG A 108 2.98 9.23 -20.31
CA ARG A 108 1.96 9.27 -21.36
C ARG A 108 2.12 8.08 -22.31
N GLN A 109 3.35 7.75 -22.70
CA GLN A 109 3.64 6.58 -23.54
C GLN A 109 3.27 5.27 -22.85
N GLU A 110 3.54 5.15 -21.54
CA GLU A 110 3.15 3.98 -20.76
C GLU A 110 1.63 3.84 -20.68
N LYS A 111 0.89 4.93 -20.47
CA LYS A 111 -0.58 4.93 -20.53
C LYS A 111 -1.09 4.45 -21.89
N VAL A 112 -0.57 5.00 -22.99
CA VAL A 112 -0.98 4.59 -24.34
C VAL A 112 -0.72 3.10 -24.59
N LYS A 113 0.45 2.58 -24.16
CA LYS A 113 0.78 1.15 -24.27
C LYS A 113 -0.18 0.27 -23.45
N ASN A 114 -0.53 0.71 -22.25
CA ASN A 114 -1.47 -0.01 -21.40
C ASN A 114 -2.87 -0.02 -22.02
N ASP A 115 -3.34 1.12 -22.53
CA ASP A 115 -4.65 1.23 -23.17
C ASP A 115 -4.73 0.35 -24.43
N GLU A 116 -3.66 0.31 -25.22
CA GLU A 116 -3.57 -0.56 -26.40
C GLU A 116 -3.57 -2.05 -26.01
N MET A 117 -2.83 -2.42 -24.96
CA MET A 117 -2.82 -3.79 -24.43
C MET A 117 -4.20 -4.21 -23.91
N ILE A 118 -4.88 -3.32 -23.17
CA ILE A 118 -6.25 -3.55 -22.68
C ILE A 118 -7.20 -3.74 -23.86
N ARG A 119 -7.07 -2.93 -24.93
CA ARG A 119 -7.89 -3.08 -26.14
C ARG A 119 -7.67 -4.44 -26.80
N MET A 120 -6.42 -4.87 -27.00
CA MET A 120 -6.11 -6.18 -27.57
C MET A 120 -6.67 -7.33 -26.72
N LEU A 121 -6.50 -7.26 -25.40
CA LEU A 121 -7.05 -8.27 -24.49
C LEU A 121 -8.58 -8.33 -24.54
N LYS A 122 -9.26 -7.18 -24.66
CA LYS A 122 -10.72 -7.13 -24.85
C LYS A 122 -11.13 -7.77 -26.18
N GLU A 123 -10.40 -7.52 -27.26
CA GLU A 123 -10.66 -8.13 -28.57
C GLU A 123 -10.47 -9.66 -28.53
N GLU A 124 -9.40 -10.14 -27.91
CA GLU A 124 -9.16 -11.58 -27.69
C GLU A 124 -10.26 -12.22 -26.84
N LEU A 125 -10.70 -11.55 -25.79
CA LEU A 125 -11.78 -12.05 -24.93
C LEU A 125 -13.10 -12.17 -25.69
N VAL A 126 -13.40 -11.21 -26.57
CA VAL A 126 -14.58 -11.29 -27.47
C VAL A 126 -14.44 -12.46 -28.45
N GLN A 127 -13.27 -12.66 -29.06
CA GLN A 127 -13.05 -13.78 -29.97
C GLN A 127 -13.21 -15.14 -29.27
N VAL A 128 -12.64 -15.30 -28.07
CA VAL A 128 -12.79 -16.52 -27.25
C VAL A 128 -14.25 -16.73 -26.86
N LYS A 129 -14.94 -15.67 -26.38
CA LYS A 129 -16.35 -15.73 -26.02
C LYS A 129 -17.23 -16.18 -27.19
N ASN A 130 -16.93 -15.73 -28.40
CA ASN A 130 -17.67 -16.10 -29.61
C ASN A 130 -17.26 -17.47 -30.17
N GLY A 131 -16.03 -17.91 -29.93
CA GLY A 131 -15.53 -19.22 -30.37
C GLY A 131 -15.98 -20.39 -29.48
N ILE A 132 -16.20 -20.16 -28.19
CA ILE A 132 -16.65 -21.19 -27.24
C ILE A 132 -17.96 -21.87 -27.70
N PRO A 133 -19.03 -21.15 -28.09
CA PRO A 133 -20.25 -21.77 -28.59
C PRO A 133 -20.03 -22.72 -29.77
N GLN A 134 -19.16 -22.33 -30.72
CA GLN A 134 -18.85 -23.16 -31.89
C GLN A 134 -18.07 -24.43 -31.51
N ILE A 135 -17.08 -24.30 -30.63
CA ILE A 135 -16.30 -25.44 -30.13
C ILE A 135 -17.19 -26.40 -29.33
N VAL A 136 -18.10 -25.87 -28.50
CA VAL A 136 -19.08 -26.65 -27.75
C VAL A 136 -20.04 -27.38 -28.71
N GLU A 137 -20.56 -26.70 -29.73
CA GLU A 137 -21.45 -27.31 -30.71
C GLU A 137 -20.75 -28.43 -31.50
N ASP A 138 -19.53 -28.19 -31.97
CA ASP A 138 -18.74 -29.19 -32.71
C ASP A 138 -18.38 -30.41 -31.85
N THR A 139 -18.08 -30.20 -30.56
CA THR A 139 -17.79 -31.30 -29.62
C THR A 139 -19.05 -32.10 -29.27
N LEU A 140 -20.20 -31.45 -29.07
CA LEU A 140 -21.48 -32.13 -28.84
C LEU A 140 -21.91 -32.96 -30.06
N LYS A 141 -21.75 -32.41 -31.27
CA LYS A 141 -22.02 -33.13 -32.53
C LYS A 141 -21.12 -34.36 -32.69
N ARG A 142 -19.83 -34.25 -32.36
CA ARG A 142 -18.88 -35.39 -32.40
C ARG A 142 -19.21 -36.48 -31.37
N LEU A 143 -19.76 -36.11 -30.22
CA LEU A 143 -20.16 -37.03 -29.16
C LEU A 143 -21.55 -37.64 -29.38
N GLY A 144 -22.26 -37.25 -30.45
CA GLY A 144 -23.59 -37.79 -30.76
C GLY A 144 -24.70 -37.33 -29.81
N VAL A 145 -24.48 -36.20 -29.10
CA VAL A 145 -25.46 -35.62 -28.18
C VAL A 145 -26.34 -34.65 -28.98
N ASN A 146 -27.60 -35.02 -29.21
CA ASN A 146 -28.60 -34.14 -29.83
C ASN A 146 -29.34 -33.35 -28.73
N LEU A 147 -29.20 -32.02 -28.75
CA LEU A 147 -29.93 -31.11 -27.85
C LEU A 147 -31.32 -30.81 -28.42
N ALA A 148 -32.11 -31.85 -28.70
CA ALA A 148 -33.54 -31.69 -28.93
C ALA A 148 -34.25 -32.06 -27.62
N GLU A 149 -34.96 -31.08 -27.07
CA GLU A 149 -35.78 -31.11 -25.85
C GLU A 149 -35.09 -30.77 -24.52
N SER A 150 -35.09 -29.47 -24.20
CA SER A 150 -35.46 -28.99 -22.87
C SER A 150 -36.29 -27.72 -23.03
N SER A 151 -37.57 -27.83 -22.73
CA SER A 151 -38.58 -26.78 -22.73
C SER A 151 -38.40 -25.82 -21.54
N MET A 152 -38.81 -24.57 -21.79
CA MET A 152 -39.29 -23.54 -20.86
C MET A 152 -38.66 -23.42 -19.46
N ALA A 153 -38.01 -22.27 -19.21
CA ALA A 153 -38.28 -21.47 -18.02
C ALA A 153 -37.75 -20.02 -18.17
N GLY A 154 -38.67 -19.07 -18.20
CA GLY A 154 -38.48 -17.77 -17.56
C GLY A 154 -37.97 -16.63 -18.43
N ASP A 155 -38.89 -15.97 -19.14
CA ASP A 155 -38.84 -14.52 -19.26
C ASP A 155 -38.83 -13.93 -17.84
N LYS A 156 -37.75 -13.22 -17.51
CA LYS A 156 -37.78 -12.11 -16.58
C LYS A 156 -37.01 -10.98 -17.23
N GLU A 157 -37.75 -10.10 -17.88
CA GLU A 157 -37.36 -8.69 -17.95
C GLU A 157 -37.08 -8.23 -16.52
N VAL A 158 -35.82 -7.89 -16.26
CA VAL A 158 -35.48 -6.98 -15.19
C VAL A 158 -34.93 -5.76 -15.92
N ASN A 159 -35.82 -4.78 -16.13
CA ASN A 159 -35.40 -3.39 -16.11
C ASN A 159 -34.79 -3.16 -14.74
N ASP A 160 -33.50 -2.90 -14.68
CA ASP A 160 -32.94 -2.08 -13.62
C ASP A 160 -32.09 -1.03 -14.32
N GLU A 161 -32.37 0.19 -13.89
CA GLU A 161 -32.15 1.43 -14.58
C GLU A 161 -30.67 1.81 -14.62
N ASP A 162 -30.35 2.63 -15.62
CA ASP A 162 -29.11 3.38 -15.72
C ASP A 162 -28.90 4.18 -14.43
N GLU A 163 -27.83 3.88 -13.69
CA GLU A 163 -27.21 4.86 -12.79
C GLU A 163 -25.73 4.96 -13.14
N ASP A 164 -25.47 5.82 -14.13
CA ASP A 164 -24.20 6.51 -14.29
C ASP A 164 -24.00 7.42 -13.05
N GLU A 165 -23.41 6.91 -11.97
CA GLU A 165 -22.82 7.77 -10.95
C GLU A 165 -21.40 8.16 -11.38
N ASP A 166 -21.34 9.15 -12.28
CA ASP A 166 -20.20 10.06 -12.42
C ASP A 166 -20.10 10.90 -11.14
N GLY A 167 -19.48 10.32 -10.11
CA GLY A 167 -19.09 11.01 -8.89
C GLY A 167 -17.85 11.88 -9.11
N ASP A 168 -17.98 12.93 -9.92
CA ASP A 168 -17.08 14.09 -9.88
C ASP A 168 -17.38 14.87 -8.59
N GLU A 169 -16.77 14.46 -7.48
CA GLU A 169 -16.61 15.36 -6.33
C GLU A 169 -15.55 16.41 -6.66
N GLU A 170 -15.98 17.44 -7.39
CA GLU A 170 -15.36 18.76 -7.31
C GLU A 170 -15.55 19.28 -5.88
N VAL A 171 -14.54 19.03 -5.02
CA VAL A 171 -14.40 19.76 -3.77
C VAL A 171 -14.07 21.21 -4.12
N ASN A 172 -15.13 22.03 -4.09
CA ASN A 172 -15.04 23.49 -4.12
C ASN A 172 -14.15 23.97 -2.98
N ASP A 173 -13.02 24.56 -3.37
CA ASP A 173 -12.29 25.55 -2.60
C ASP A 173 -13.15 26.82 -2.49
N GLU A 174 -13.85 27.01 -1.37
CA GLU A 174 -14.29 28.35 -0.95
C GLU A 174 -14.15 28.49 0.58
N ASP A 175 -13.11 29.23 0.96
CA ASP A 175 -13.11 30.31 1.93
C ASP A 175 -13.71 30.07 3.33
N ALA A 176 -12.79 29.89 4.29
CA ALA A 176 -12.97 30.42 5.63
C ALA A 176 -11.71 31.22 6.02
N ASP A 177 -11.65 32.43 5.49
CA ASP A 177 -10.90 33.53 6.10
C ASP A 177 -11.46 33.84 7.50
N GLY A 178 -10.57 34.15 8.44
CA GLY A 178 -10.91 34.89 9.67
C GLY A 178 -10.25 34.37 10.93
N PHE A 179 -9.10 34.97 11.30
CA PHE A 179 -8.92 35.82 12.51
C PHE A 179 -8.71 34.98 13.80
N ASP A 180 -7.68 35.14 14.63
CA ASP A 180 -6.89 36.32 14.97
C ASP A 180 -5.49 35.99 15.51
N HIS A 181 -4.56 36.90 15.20
CA HIS A 181 -3.34 37.12 15.96
C HIS A 181 -3.69 37.92 17.22
N GLU A 182 -3.48 37.36 18.41
CA GLU A 182 -3.20 38.19 19.58
C GLU A 182 -1.90 37.77 20.25
N ASN A 183 -0.91 38.65 20.05
CA ASN A 183 0.23 38.82 20.92
C ASN A 183 -0.24 39.04 22.36
N SER A 184 0.35 38.34 23.33
CA SER A 184 0.87 39.01 24.53
C SER A 184 1.79 38.08 25.33
N SER A 185 3.09 38.36 25.30
CA SER A 185 3.91 38.33 26.52
C SER A 185 3.61 39.62 27.31
N PRO A 186 3.80 39.64 28.64
CA PRO A 186 5.13 39.75 29.23
C PRO A 186 5.56 38.55 30.07
#